data_AF-B2RJT9-F1
#
_entry.id   AF-B2RJT9-F1
#
_cell.length_a   1.000
_cell.length_b   1.000
_cell.length_c   1.000
_cell.angle_alpha   90.00
_cell.angle_beta   90.00
_cell.angle_gamma   90.00
#
_symmetry.space_group_name_H-M   'P 1'
#
loop_
_entity.id
_entity.type
_entity.pdbx_description
1 polymer ?
#
loop_
_entity_poly.entity_id
_entity_poly.type
_entity_poly.pdbx_seq_one_letter_code
_entity_poly.pdbx_strand_id
1 'polypeptide(L)'
;MKHFNFISLFSALALFFCVQNTLAQQKTEEFAPVSDLRAEAYGSTVFLHWTPPYDNPMIPLSESFESGIPAIWKTIDADGDGYNWMHLTNFTGQSGLCVSSASYIGGVGALTPDNYLITPELKLPTDALVEIIYWVCTQDLTAPSEHYAVYSSSTGNNAADFVNLLYEETLTAKRIQSPELIHGNRTQGVWYQRKVVLPNDTKYVAFRHFNSTDNFWLNLDEVSILYTPLPRRAPCPHPGGYTYSVFRDGQKIASGLSALAYIDTDVPYGTQVYCVQVNYLQGDSYKVCKNIVVANSANIYGADKPFALTVVGKTIVASAIKGEITLYDIHGRLTACGRDTLRYKAENGFYLIKIQVNGTVYTEKIQIQ
;
A
#
# COMPACT_ATOMS: atom_id res chain seq x y z
N MET A 1 25.48 27.99 -68.67
CA MET A 1 24.91 26.73 -68.14
C MET A 1 26.01 25.99 -67.37
N LYS A 2 25.81 25.88 -66.06
CA LYS A 2 26.47 25.02 -65.04
C LYS A 2 27.98 24.73 -65.17
N HIS A 3 28.76 25.43 -64.34
CA HIS A 3 30.07 24.99 -63.86
C HIS A 3 29.90 24.00 -62.69
N PHE A 4 30.62 22.88 -62.75
CA PHE A 4 30.79 21.91 -61.65
C PHE A 4 32.00 22.31 -60.82
N ASN A 5 31.83 22.45 -59.49
CA ASN A 5 32.92 22.63 -58.53
C ASN A 5 33.12 21.34 -57.72
N PHE A 6 34.37 20.90 -57.66
CA PHE A 6 34.94 20.00 -56.65
C PHE A 6 35.43 20.84 -55.44
N ILE A 7 35.73 20.15 -54.31
CA ILE A 7 36.22 20.63 -52.99
C ILE A 7 35.06 20.77 -51.99
N SER A 8 34.95 20.13 -50.82
CA SER A 8 35.83 19.35 -49.92
C SER A 8 34.90 18.52 -49.01
N LEU A 9 35.04 17.21 -48.80
CA LEU A 9 35.98 16.50 -47.91
C LEU A 9 36.27 17.10 -46.52
N PHE A 10 35.28 17.66 -45.81
CA PHE A 10 35.31 17.80 -44.34
C PHE A 10 33.87 17.88 -43.80
N SER A 11 33.33 16.76 -43.32
CA SER A 11 32.22 16.70 -42.33
C SER A 11 31.76 15.27 -41.99
N ALA A 12 32.25 14.24 -42.69
CA ALA A 12 31.88 12.85 -42.41
C ALA A 12 32.73 12.14 -41.34
N LEU A 13 33.61 12.86 -40.62
CA LEU A 13 34.49 12.29 -39.58
C LEU A 13 34.36 12.97 -38.20
N ALA A 14 33.25 13.67 -37.96
CA ALA A 14 32.87 14.20 -36.64
C ALA A 14 31.43 13.81 -36.24
N LEU A 15 30.85 12.81 -36.91
CA LEU A 15 29.54 12.21 -36.57
C LEU A 15 29.63 10.72 -36.21
N PHE A 16 30.85 10.19 -36.01
CA PHE A 16 31.08 8.79 -35.64
C PHE A 16 31.75 8.63 -34.27
N PHE A 17 31.73 9.67 -33.43
CA PHE A 17 32.23 9.65 -32.05
C PHE A 17 31.30 10.32 -31.03
N CYS A 18 30.01 10.40 -31.33
CA CYS A 18 28.98 10.75 -30.33
C CYS A 18 27.70 9.91 -30.47
N VAL A 19 27.82 8.67 -30.95
CA VAL A 19 26.72 7.68 -31.04
C VAL A 19 27.12 6.33 -30.40
N GLN A 20 28.13 6.31 -29.54
CA GLN A 20 28.57 5.09 -28.83
C GLN A 20 28.63 5.24 -27.30
N ASN A 21 28.08 6.32 -26.72
CA ASN A 21 28.04 6.48 -25.27
C ASN A 21 26.64 6.60 -24.66
N THR A 22 25.66 6.00 -25.33
CA THR A 22 24.38 5.59 -24.73
C THR A 22 24.14 4.11 -24.99
N LEU A 23 25.19 3.30 -24.89
CA LEU A 23 25.01 1.91 -24.49
C LEU A 23 24.57 1.95 -23.03
N ALA A 24 23.28 1.69 -22.83
CA ALA A 24 22.70 1.09 -21.65
C ALA A 24 23.58 1.22 -20.39
N GLN A 25 23.24 2.19 -19.54
CA GLN A 25 23.27 1.88 -18.12
C GLN A 25 22.15 0.84 -17.93
N GLN A 26 22.44 -0.41 -18.31
CA GLN A 26 21.71 -1.58 -17.85
C GLN A 26 21.87 -1.51 -16.34
N LYS A 27 20.88 -0.90 -15.68
CA LYS A 27 20.62 -1.17 -14.28
C LYS A 27 20.49 -2.69 -14.24
N THR A 28 21.52 -3.38 -13.75
CA THR A 28 21.41 -4.80 -13.44
C THR A 28 20.14 -4.92 -12.62
N GLU A 29 19.13 -5.62 -13.15
CA GLU A 29 17.87 -5.83 -12.46
C GLU A 29 18.21 -6.55 -11.15
N GLU A 30 18.29 -5.78 -10.07
CA GLU A 30 18.46 -6.33 -8.74
C GLU A 30 17.11 -6.92 -8.35
N PHE A 31 17.03 -8.26 -8.33
CA PHE A 31 15.83 -8.98 -7.92
C PHE A 31 15.41 -8.56 -6.52
N ALA A 32 14.17 -8.07 -6.38
CA ALA A 32 13.67 -7.54 -5.13
C ALA A 32 13.61 -8.64 -4.05
N PRO A 33 14.06 -8.37 -2.81
CA PRO A 33 13.95 -9.35 -1.73
C PRO A 33 12.57 -9.31 -1.09
N VAL A 34 12.32 -10.20 -0.12
CA VAL A 34 11.18 -10.04 0.80
C VAL A 34 11.28 -8.75 1.60
N SER A 35 10.16 -8.26 2.10
CA SER A 35 10.10 -7.12 3.04
C SER A 35 9.50 -7.55 4.38
N ASP A 36 9.66 -6.73 5.43
CA ASP A 36 9.07 -6.97 6.75
C ASP A 36 9.29 -8.39 7.31
N LEU A 37 10.52 -8.91 7.22
CA LEU A 37 10.89 -10.18 7.83
C LEU A 37 10.83 -10.07 9.36
N ARG A 38 9.93 -10.83 9.97
CA ARG A 38 9.73 -10.96 11.42
C ARG A 38 10.07 -12.37 11.86
N ALA A 39 10.60 -12.47 13.08
CA ALA A 39 10.93 -13.72 13.73
C ALA A 39 10.43 -13.68 15.17
N GLU A 40 9.74 -14.74 15.60
CA GLU A 40 9.26 -14.93 16.97
C GLU A 40 9.76 -16.28 17.49
N ALA A 41 10.33 -16.33 18.69
CA ALA A 41 10.81 -17.56 19.32
C ALA A 41 9.91 -17.95 20.50
N TYR A 42 9.53 -19.22 20.55
CA TYR A 42 8.79 -19.83 21.65
C TYR A 42 9.43 -21.19 21.97
N GLY A 43 10.13 -21.29 23.10
CA GLY A 43 10.98 -22.44 23.40
C GLY A 43 12.07 -22.62 22.33
N SER A 44 12.24 -23.84 21.82
CA SER A 44 13.13 -24.16 20.69
C SER A 44 12.48 -24.02 19.32
N THR A 45 11.33 -23.34 19.21
CA THR A 45 10.62 -23.12 17.94
C THR A 45 10.71 -21.67 17.51
N VAL A 46 11.03 -21.42 16.24
CA VAL A 46 11.05 -20.08 15.63
C VAL A 46 10.01 -20.01 14.52
N PHE A 47 9.17 -18.97 14.58
CA PHE A 47 8.22 -18.60 13.54
C PHE A 47 8.78 -17.44 12.74
N LEU A 48 8.87 -17.63 11.43
CA LEU A 48 9.21 -16.58 10.48
C LEU A 48 7.96 -16.16 9.71
N HIS A 49 7.83 -14.86 9.51
CA HIS A 49 6.83 -14.25 8.65
C HIS A 49 7.49 -13.16 7.82
N TRP A 50 7.12 -13.03 6.55
CA TRP A 50 7.60 -11.96 5.69
C TRP A 50 6.53 -11.51 4.72
N THR A 51 6.76 -10.32 4.16
CA THR A 51 5.97 -9.78 3.07
C THR A 51 6.69 -10.09 1.75
N PRO A 52 5.98 -10.41 0.64
CA PRO A 52 6.58 -10.61 -0.67
C PRO A 52 7.46 -9.42 -1.10
N PRO A 53 8.31 -9.59 -2.13
CA PRO A 53 8.97 -8.47 -2.77
C PRO A 53 7.98 -7.43 -3.27
N TYR A 54 8.19 -6.18 -2.87
CA TYR A 54 7.53 -5.05 -3.52
C TYR A 54 8.31 -4.72 -4.81
N ASP A 55 7.63 -4.80 -5.94
CA ASP A 55 8.02 -3.98 -7.09
C ASP A 55 7.71 -2.52 -6.75
N ASN A 56 8.64 -1.63 -7.06
CA ASN A 56 8.56 -0.18 -6.80
C ASN A 56 7.15 0.38 -7.11
N PRO A 57 6.47 1.08 -6.18
CA PRO A 57 5.17 1.66 -6.45
C PRO A 57 5.23 2.58 -7.68
N MET A 58 4.37 2.33 -8.66
CA MET A 58 4.28 3.16 -9.87
C MET A 58 3.26 4.29 -9.63
N ILE A 59 3.65 5.52 -9.95
CA ILE A 59 2.79 6.71 -9.88
C ILE A 59 2.35 7.03 -11.32
N PRO A 60 1.14 6.60 -11.75
CA PRO A 60 0.64 6.85 -13.12
C PRO A 60 0.13 8.28 -13.32
N LEU A 61 -0.16 8.99 -12.23
CA LEU A 61 -0.67 10.36 -12.20
C LEU A 61 -0.13 11.01 -10.93
N SER A 62 0.46 12.19 -11.10
CA SER A 62 0.89 13.10 -10.04
C SER A 62 0.62 14.51 -10.52
N GLU A 63 -0.20 15.24 -9.79
CA GLU A 63 -0.62 16.60 -10.12
C GLU A 63 -0.49 17.49 -8.88
N SER A 64 0.39 18.49 -8.98
CA SER A 64 0.66 19.47 -7.92
C SER A 64 0.02 20.83 -8.20
N PHE A 65 -0.64 21.01 -9.34
CA PHE A 65 -1.33 22.24 -9.75
C PHE A 65 -0.48 23.52 -9.81
N GLU A 66 0.84 23.44 -9.63
CA GLU A 66 1.76 24.59 -9.70
C GLU A 66 1.69 25.36 -11.03
N SER A 67 1.20 24.72 -12.09
CA SER A 67 1.01 25.31 -13.43
C SER A 67 -0.46 25.45 -13.83
N GLY A 68 -1.37 25.46 -12.84
CA GLY A 68 -2.82 25.50 -13.06
C GLY A 68 -3.46 24.13 -13.26
N ILE A 69 -4.78 24.13 -13.50
CA ILE A 69 -5.52 22.92 -13.86
C ILE A 69 -5.09 22.50 -15.28
N PRO A 70 -4.45 21.33 -15.47
CA PRO A 70 -4.01 20.93 -16.79
C PRO A 70 -5.19 20.69 -17.72
N ALA A 71 -5.03 20.96 -19.01
CA ALA A 71 -6.09 20.81 -20.01
C ALA A 71 -6.62 19.36 -20.19
N ILE A 72 -5.88 18.36 -19.69
CA ILE A 72 -6.29 16.96 -19.67
C ILE A 72 -7.26 16.62 -18.52
N TRP A 73 -7.36 17.50 -17.52
CA TRP A 73 -8.41 17.48 -16.50
C TRP A 73 -9.65 18.19 -17.02
N LYS A 74 -10.81 17.86 -16.45
CA LYS A 74 -12.09 18.45 -16.84
C LYS A 74 -12.77 19.05 -15.61
N THR A 75 -13.39 20.21 -15.77
CA THR A 75 -14.27 20.80 -14.77
C THR A 75 -15.72 20.79 -15.25
N ILE A 76 -16.68 20.66 -14.33
CA ILE A 76 -18.12 20.77 -14.61
C ILE A 76 -18.74 21.66 -13.55
N ASP A 77 -19.39 22.72 -14.00
CA ASP A 77 -20.22 23.62 -13.20
C ASP A 77 -21.65 23.12 -13.40
N ALA A 78 -22.14 22.32 -12.44
CA ALA A 78 -23.43 21.63 -12.60
C ALA A 78 -24.60 22.48 -12.09
N ASP A 79 -24.35 23.41 -11.18
CA ASP A 79 -25.33 24.40 -10.71
C ASP A 79 -25.50 25.58 -11.68
N GLY A 80 -24.53 25.80 -12.58
CA GLY A 80 -24.61 26.72 -13.71
C GLY A 80 -24.44 28.19 -13.33
N ASP A 81 -23.81 28.47 -12.19
CA ASP A 81 -23.63 29.83 -11.66
C ASP A 81 -22.41 30.55 -12.26
N GLY A 82 -21.58 29.84 -13.02
CA GLY A 82 -20.36 30.33 -13.67
C GLY A 82 -19.11 30.24 -12.81
N TYR A 83 -19.20 29.76 -11.57
CA TYR A 83 -18.08 29.56 -10.65
C TYR A 83 -17.78 28.07 -10.47
N ASN A 84 -16.54 27.68 -10.76
CA ASN A 84 -16.13 26.28 -10.73
C ASN A 84 -14.88 26.07 -9.85
N TRP A 85 -14.26 24.90 -9.95
CA TRP A 85 -12.87 24.69 -9.56
C TRP A 85 -11.96 25.63 -10.35
N MET A 86 -11.14 26.38 -9.63
CA MET A 86 -10.26 27.42 -10.18
C MET A 86 -8.87 27.28 -9.58
N HIS A 87 -7.86 27.58 -10.40
CA HIS A 87 -6.50 27.75 -9.91
C HIS A 87 -6.30 29.23 -9.51
N LEU A 88 -6.08 29.48 -8.22
CA LEU A 88 -5.95 30.81 -7.65
C LEU A 88 -4.51 31.05 -7.19
N THR A 89 -3.86 32.08 -7.71
CA THR A 89 -2.45 32.37 -7.41
C THR A 89 -2.23 33.08 -6.08
N ASN A 90 -3.30 33.51 -5.41
CA ASN A 90 -3.27 34.20 -4.13
C ASN A 90 -3.55 33.28 -2.93
N PHE A 91 -3.82 32.00 -3.15
CA PHE A 91 -3.95 31.00 -2.09
C PHE A 91 -2.68 30.14 -2.03
N THR A 92 -2.22 29.87 -0.82
CA THR A 92 -1.06 29.01 -0.58
C THR A 92 -1.54 27.55 -0.57
N GLY A 93 -1.01 26.76 -1.49
CA GLY A 93 -1.19 25.31 -1.55
C GLY A 93 -0.44 24.56 -0.46
N GLN A 94 -0.57 23.25 -0.47
CA GLN A 94 0.23 22.35 0.35
C GLN A 94 1.71 22.39 -0.08
N SER A 95 1.98 22.53 -1.39
CA SER A 95 3.35 22.61 -1.95
C SER A 95 3.60 23.83 -2.83
N GLY A 96 2.90 24.94 -2.61
CA GLY A 96 3.05 26.12 -3.45
C GLY A 96 1.70 26.72 -3.79
N LEU A 97 1.11 26.31 -4.91
CA LEU A 97 -0.21 26.71 -5.38
C LEU A 97 -1.20 25.53 -5.27
N CYS A 98 -2.49 25.81 -5.43
CA CYS A 98 -3.52 24.77 -5.35
C CYS A 98 -4.74 25.12 -6.20
N VAL A 99 -5.71 24.21 -6.23
CA VAL A 99 -7.02 24.43 -6.87
C VAL A 99 -8.11 24.55 -5.82
N SER A 100 -9.11 25.39 -6.09
CA SER A 100 -10.11 25.77 -5.11
C SER A 100 -11.51 25.86 -5.71
N SER A 101 -12.54 25.57 -4.92
CA SER A 101 -13.94 25.79 -5.26
C SER A 101 -14.65 26.54 -4.12
N ALA A 102 -15.53 27.49 -4.46
CA ALA A 102 -16.11 28.42 -3.50
C ALA A 102 -17.53 28.03 -3.07
N SER A 103 -17.84 28.23 -1.79
CA SER A 103 -19.22 28.37 -1.30
C SER A 103 -19.53 29.80 -0.87
N TYR A 104 -18.52 30.68 -0.83
CA TYR A 104 -18.67 32.13 -0.70
C TYR A 104 -17.53 32.86 -1.42
N ILE A 105 -17.85 33.90 -2.20
CA ILE A 105 -16.87 34.78 -2.84
C ILE A 105 -17.06 36.21 -2.37
N GLY A 106 -15.97 36.84 -1.90
CA GLY A 106 -16.00 38.25 -1.49
C GLY A 106 -16.43 39.16 -2.64
N GLY A 107 -17.48 39.96 -2.43
CA GLY A 107 -18.05 40.85 -3.45
C GLY A 107 -19.10 40.18 -4.35
N VAL A 108 -19.26 38.86 -4.28
CA VAL A 108 -20.34 38.12 -4.96
C VAL A 108 -21.40 37.70 -3.93
N GLY A 109 -20.96 37.12 -2.82
CA GLY A 109 -21.81 36.59 -1.74
C GLY A 109 -21.74 35.08 -1.62
N ALA A 110 -22.72 34.51 -0.92
CA ALA A 110 -22.88 33.07 -0.76
C ALA A 110 -23.25 32.39 -2.08
N LEU A 111 -22.66 31.22 -2.32
CA LEU A 111 -22.91 30.35 -3.46
C LEU A 111 -23.47 29.00 -2.97
N THR A 112 -23.92 28.18 -3.91
CA THR A 112 -24.40 26.81 -3.66
C THR A 112 -23.75 25.83 -4.63
N PRO A 113 -22.41 25.67 -4.56
CA PRO A 113 -21.64 24.95 -5.55
C PRO A 113 -22.20 23.55 -5.82
N ASP A 114 -22.13 23.13 -7.07
CA ASP A 114 -22.19 21.75 -7.53
C ASP A 114 -21.08 21.53 -8.57
N ASN A 115 -19.85 21.57 -8.06
CA ASN A 115 -18.65 21.74 -8.87
C ASN A 115 -17.78 20.49 -8.89
N TYR A 116 -17.46 20.00 -10.09
CA TYR A 116 -16.66 18.79 -10.30
C TYR A 116 -15.28 19.14 -10.85
N LEU A 117 -14.23 18.58 -10.25
CA LEU A 117 -12.88 18.50 -10.82
C LEU A 117 -12.58 17.04 -11.12
N ILE A 118 -12.31 16.74 -12.39
CA ILE A 118 -12.28 15.36 -12.90
C ILE A 118 -10.89 15.07 -13.48
N THR A 119 -10.33 13.93 -13.08
CA THR A 119 -9.04 13.44 -13.58
C THR A 119 -9.08 13.18 -15.10
N PRO A 120 -7.91 13.09 -15.76
CA PRO A 120 -7.79 12.43 -17.05
C PRO A 120 -8.28 10.97 -16.99
N GLU A 121 -8.43 10.33 -18.16
CA GLU A 121 -8.75 8.90 -18.22
C GLU A 121 -7.62 8.08 -17.59
N LEU A 122 -7.97 7.29 -16.57
CA LEU A 122 -7.09 6.42 -15.84
C LEU A 122 -7.06 5.03 -16.50
N LYS A 123 -5.86 4.45 -16.55
CA LYS A 123 -5.65 3.04 -16.95
C LYS A 123 -5.15 2.27 -15.74
N LEU A 124 -6.09 1.72 -14.99
CA LEU A 124 -5.81 1.05 -13.73
C LEU A 124 -5.37 -0.41 -13.95
N PRO A 125 -4.36 -0.89 -13.22
CA PRO A 125 -3.99 -2.31 -13.21
C PRO A 125 -5.09 -3.14 -12.54
N THR A 126 -5.30 -4.37 -13.01
CA THR A 126 -6.30 -5.28 -12.43
C THR A 126 -5.79 -6.06 -11.21
N ASP A 127 -4.49 -6.01 -10.95
CA ASP A 127 -3.80 -6.77 -9.91
C ASP A 127 -3.08 -5.89 -8.86
N ALA A 128 -3.52 -4.63 -8.72
CA ALA A 128 -3.07 -3.74 -7.66
C ALA A 128 -4.23 -3.15 -6.85
N LEU A 129 -3.96 -2.82 -5.59
CA LEU A 129 -4.74 -1.90 -4.81
C LEU A 129 -4.38 -0.53 -5.34
N VAL A 130 -5.37 0.14 -5.90
CA VAL A 130 -5.21 1.50 -6.39
C VAL A 130 -5.80 2.44 -5.38
N GLU A 131 -5.02 3.44 -4.96
CA GLU A 131 -5.49 4.51 -4.09
C GLU A 131 -5.28 5.85 -4.80
N ILE A 132 -6.28 6.73 -4.72
CA ILE A 132 -6.05 8.16 -4.97
C ILE A 132 -5.67 8.82 -3.64
N ILE A 133 -4.57 9.55 -3.66
CA ILE A 133 -4.02 10.32 -2.56
C ILE A 133 -4.13 11.78 -2.93
N TYR A 134 -4.60 12.61 -2.01
CA TYR A 134 -4.71 14.04 -2.21
C TYR A 134 -4.65 14.77 -0.87
N TRP A 135 -4.36 16.06 -0.91
CA TRP A 135 -4.43 16.95 0.23
C TRP A 135 -5.60 17.90 0.09
N VAL A 136 -6.29 18.17 1.19
CA VAL A 136 -7.47 19.04 1.22
C VAL A 136 -7.44 19.93 2.46
N CYS A 137 -7.89 21.17 2.33
CA CYS A 137 -8.10 22.07 3.47
C CYS A 137 -9.26 23.04 3.20
N THR A 138 -9.70 23.71 4.26
CA THR A 138 -10.55 24.91 4.15
C THR A 138 -9.66 26.15 4.07
N GLN A 139 -10.01 27.09 3.20
CA GLN A 139 -9.27 28.35 3.09
C GLN A 139 -9.50 29.28 4.29
N ASP A 140 -10.62 29.14 5.03
CA ASP A 140 -10.94 29.97 6.19
C ASP A 140 -11.30 29.11 7.41
N LEU A 141 -10.43 29.11 8.42
CA LEU A 141 -10.65 28.39 9.68
C LEU A 141 -11.89 28.85 10.45
N THR A 142 -12.40 30.05 10.19
CA THR A 142 -13.59 30.58 10.86
C THR A 142 -14.89 30.10 10.23
N ALA A 143 -14.84 29.60 9.00
CA ALA A 143 -15.94 29.00 8.27
C ALA A 143 -15.48 27.70 7.60
N PRO A 144 -15.15 26.65 8.39
CA PRO A 144 -14.42 25.50 7.88
C PRO A 144 -15.31 24.46 7.19
N SER A 145 -16.63 24.61 7.24
CA SER A 145 -17.60 23.53 6.99
C SER A 145 -17.90 23.30 5.51
N GLU A 146 -16.87 23.29 4.68
CA GLU A 146 -16.96 22.89 3.28
C GLU A 146 -17.20 21.38 3.18
N HIS A 147 -18.18 20.99 2.39
CA HIS A 147 -18.60 19.62 2.15
C HIS A 147 -18.24 19.17 0.75
N TYR A 148 -17.59 18.01 0.64
CA TYR A 148 -17.19 17.49 -0.66
C TYR A 148 -17.18 15.96 -0.66
N ALA A 149 -17.17 15.40 -1.87
CA ALA A 149 -17.08 13.97 -2.08
C ALA A 149 -16.11 13.60 -3.21
N VAL A 150 -15.63 12.36 -3.17
CA VAL A 150 -14.84 11.71 -4.20
C VAL A 150 -15.67 10.59 -4.81
N TYR A 151 -15.85 10.64 -6.12
CA TYR A 151 -16.60 9.64 -6.89
C TYR A 151 -15.69 8.96 -7.90
N SER A 152 -16.03 7.72 -8.29
CA SER A 152 -15.51 7.11 -9.51
C SER A 152 -16.57 6.93 -10.58
N SER A 153 -16.11 6.89 -11.83
CA SER A 153 -16.86 6.44 -13.00
C SER A 153 -16.06 5.37 -13.75
N SER A 154 -16.73 4.29 -14.18
CA SER A 154 -16.19 3.26 -15.06
C SER A 154 -16.57 3.47 -16.53
N THR A 155 -17.28 4.56 -16.85
CA THR A 155 -17.80 4.85 -18.19
C THR A 155 -17.25 6.17 -18.75
N GLY A 156 -18.05 7.24 -18.71
CA GLY A 156 -17.73 8.58 -19.17
C GLY A 156 -17.34 9.53 -18.04
N ASN A 157 -17.18 10.81 -18.39
CA ASN A 157 -16.81 11.88 -17.48
C ASN A 157 -17.84 13.02 -17.48
N ASN A 158 -19.12 12.72 -17.69
CA ASN A 158 -20.22 13.65 -17.44
C ASN A 158 -20.65 13.56 -15.97
N ALA A 159 -21.29 14.60 -15.43
CA ALA A 159 -21.73 14.62 -14.03
C ALA A 159 -22.59 13.39 -13.65
N ALA A 160 -23.46 12.95 -14.56
CA ALA A 160 -24.33 11.78 -14.38
C ALA A 160 -23.58 10.43 -14.35
N ASP A 161 -22.32 10.37 -14.80
CA ASP A 161 -21.53 9.14 -14.80
C ASP A 161 -20.91 8.85 -13.40
N PHE A 162 -20.85 9.86 -12.53
CA PHE A 162 -20.26 9.77 -11.18
C PHE A 162 -21.30 9.34 -10.13
N VAL A 163 -21.77 8.10 -10.25
CA VAL A 163 -22.75 7.51 -9.32
C VAL A 163 -22.11 6.73 -8.17
N ASN A 164 -20.84 6.34 -8.29
CA ASN A 164 -20.16 5.53 -7.27
C ASN A 164 -19.39 6.41 -6.28
N LEU A 165 -20.00 6.66 -5.11
CA LEU A 165 -19.39 7.41 -4.02
C LEU A 165 -18.28 6.59 -3.35
N LEU A 166 -17.06 7.15 -3.29
CA LEU A 166 -15.91 6.52 -2.64
C LEU A 166 -15.60 7.10 -1.26
N TYR A 167 -15.79 8.41 -1.12
CA TYR A 167 -15.51 9.16 0.11
C TYR A 167 -16.32 10.44 0.15
N GLU A 168 -16.77 10.85 1.33
CA GLU A 168 -17.52 12.08 1.55
C GLU A 168 -17.20 12.62 2.95
N GLU A 169 -16.99 13.92 3.08
CA GLU A 169 -16.85 14.56 4.37
C GLU A 169 -17.29 16.02 4.35
N THR A 170 -17.57 16.55 5.54
CA THR A 170 -17.57 17.99 5.80
C THR A 170 -16.36 18.32 6.64
N LEU A 171 -15.54 19.27 6.18
CA LEU A 171 -14.33 19.65 6.89
C LEU A 171 -14.66 20.29 8.25
N THR A 172 -13.75 20.10 9.20
CA THR A 172 -13.80 20.71 10.53
C THR A 172 -12.50 21.44 10.80
N ALA A 173 -12.56 22.61 11.43
CA ALA A 173 -11.37 23.39 11.74
C ALA A 173 -10.42 22.64 12.69
N LYS A 174 -9.13 22.57 12.32
CA LYS A 174 -8.03 22.38 13.28
C LYS A 174 -6.92 23.38 12.98
N ARG A 175 -6.25 23.86 14.02
CA ARG A 175 -5.10 24.78 13.93
C ARG A 175 -3.80 24.01 13.80
N ILE A 176 -2.87 24.52 12.98
CA ILE A 176 -1.43 24.24 13.17
C ILE A 176 -0.98 25.03 14.41
N GLN A 177 -0.20 24.44 15.32
CA GLN A 177 0.36 25.11 16.50
C GLN A 177 1.56 26.02 16.18
N SER A 178 1.83 26.31 14.90
CA SER A 178 2.95 27.15 14.48
C SER A 178 2.46 28.52 14.03
N PRO A 179 3.19 29.61 14.34
CA PRO A 179 2.90 30.93 13.81
C PRO A 179 3.35 30.99 12.34
N GLU A 180 2.64 31.79 11.52
CA GLU A 180 2.88 32.04 10.08
C GLU A 180 2.32 30.94 9.16
N LEU A 181 1.28 31.18 8.35
CA LEU A 181 1.19 32.19 7.30
C LEU A 181 -0.21 32.84 7.28
N ILE A 182 -0.30 34.13 7.60
CA ILE A 182 -1.52 34.93 7.42
C ILE A 182 -1.40 35.64 6.07
N HIS A 183 -2.13 35.17 5.05
CA HIS A 183 -2.37 35.92 3.81
C HIS A 183 -3.85 36.29 3.74
N GLY A 184 -4.14 37.58 3.94
CA GLY A 184 -5.49 38.11 4.12
C GLY A 184 -5.97 38.06 5.58
N ASN A 185 -7.10 38.69 5.89
CA ASN A 185 -7.66 38.76 7.24
C ASN A 185 -8.18 37.39 7.78
N ARG A 186 -7.87 36.28 7.10
CA ARG A 186 -8.35 34.93 7.37
C ARG A 186 -7.17 33.99 7.53
N THR A 187 -7.29 33.05 8.46
CA THR A 187 -6.25 32.03 8.68
C THR A 187 -6.67 30.74 7.96
N GLN A 188 -5.80 30.21 7.09
CA GLN A 188 -6.04 28.96 6.39
C GLN A 188 -6.06 27.75 7.34
N GLY A 189 -6.86 26.73 7.01
CA GLY A 189 -6.91 25.49 7.75
C GLY A 189 -5.71 24.58 7.58
N VAL A 190 -5.57 23.61 8.48
CA VAL A 190 -4.61 22.52 8.33
C VAL A 190 -4.93 21.72 7.07
N TRP A 191 -3.93 21.45 6.25
CA TRP A 191 -4.02 20.48 5.16
C TRP A 191 -4.08 19.06 5.69
N TYR A 192 -5.04 18.29 5.21
CA TYR A 192 -5.14 16.88 5.53
C TYR A 192 -4.92 16.02 4.29
N GLN A 193 -4.05 15.02 4.44
CA GLN A 193 -3.96 13.96 3.45
C GLN A 193 -5.17 13.04 3.55
N ARG A 194 -5.70 12.65 2.41
CA ARG A 194 -6.70 11.60 2.24
C ARG A 194 -6.13 10.51 1.35
N LYS A 195 -6.57 9.29 1.60
CA LYS A 195 -6.27 8.11 0.78
C LYS A 195 -7.59 7.37 0.56
N VAL A 196 -7.97 7.21 -0.69
CA VAL A 196 -9.27 6.64 -1.07
C VAL A 196 -9.02 5.50 -2.06
N VAL A 197 -9.50 4.31 -1.74
CA VAL A 197 -9.35 3.13 -2.59
C VAL A 197 -10.23 3.26 -3.84
N LEU A 198 -9.65 3.03 -5.01
CA LEU A 198 -10.37 3.02 -6.29
C LEU A 198 -10.80 1.60 -6.68
N PRO A 199 -12.05 1.41 -7.12
CA PRO A 199 -12.44 0.18 -7.83
C PRO A 199 -11.61 -0.04 -9.09
N ASN A 200 -11.29 -1.31 -9.40
CA ASN A 200 -10.40 -1.68 -10.51
C ASN A 200 -10.89 -1.25 -11.90
N ASP A 201 -12.19 -1.03 -12.06
CA ASP A 201 -12.82 -0.57 -13.31
C ASP A 201 -12.93 0.96 -13.40
N THR A 202 -12.39 1.71 -12.43
CA THR A 202 -12.41 3.17 -12.43
C THR A 202 -11.63 3.72 -13.62
N LYS A 203 -12.32 4.50 -14.46
CA LYS A 203 -11.76 5.26 -15.59
C LYS A 203 -11.55 6.73 -15.27
N TYR A 204 -12.37 7.31 -14.40
CA TYR A 204 -12.27 8.70 -13.98
C TYR A 204 -12.58 8.83 -12.50
N VAL A 205 -11.89 9.76 -11.82
CA VAL A 205 -12.22 10.18 -10.46
C VAL A 205 -12.68 11.63 -10.50
N ALA A 206 -13.73 11.96 -9.73
CA ALA A 206 -14.21 13.32 -9.57
C ALA A 206 -14.17 13.76 -8.11
N PHE A 207 -13.62 14.95 -7.87
CA PHE A 207 -13.77 15.70 -6.64
C PHE A 207 -14.95 16.66 -6.81
N ARG A 208 -16.02 16.44 -6.06
CA ARG A 208 -17.26 17.21 -6.14
C ARG A 208 -17.38 18.09 -4.90
N HIS A 209 -17.35 19.40 -5.06
CA HIS A 209 -17.71 20.36 -4.03
C HIS A 209 -19.20 20.67 -4.14
N PHE A 210 -19.98 20.27 -3.14
CA PHE A 210 -21.44 20.39 -3.18
C PHE A 210 -22.04 20.49 -1.78
N ASN A 211 -23.35 20.74 -1.68
CA ASN A 211 -24.07 20.80 -0.40
C ASN A 211 -23.36 21.69 0.64
N SER A 212 -22.76 22.76 0.15
CA SER A 212 -22.01 23.76 0.90
C SER A 212 -22.56 25.11 0.54
N THR A 213 -22.63 26.03 1.50
CA THR A 213 -23.03 27.42 1.24
C THR A 213 -22.49 28.31 2.35
N ASP A 214 -22.10 29.53 1.99
CA ASP A 214 -21.74 30.60 2.93
C ASP A 214 -20.60 30.24 3.90
N ASN A 215 -19.67 29.38 3.48
CA ASN A 215 -18.41 29.17 4.20
C ASN A 215 -17.32 30.07 3.58
N PHE A 216 -16.43 29.52 2.75
CA PHE A 216 -15.49 30.30 1.96
C PHE A 216 -15.03 29.53 0.71
N TRP A 217 -13.88 28.86 0.79
CA TRP A 217 -13.33 28.04 -0.28
C TRP A 217 -12.84 26.70 0.29
N LEU A 218 -13.10 25.63 -0.46
CA LEU A 218 -12.43 24.35 -0.35
C LEU A 218 -11.16 24.38 -1.22
N ASN A 219 -10.02 23.97 -0.68
CA ASN A 219 -8.78 23.83 -1.42
C ASN A 219 -8.37 22.37 -1.54
N LEU A 220 -7.78 22.01 -2.68
CA LEU A 220 -7.28 20.68 -2.98
C LEU A 220 -5.92 20.78 -3.68
N ASP A 221 -5.01 19.87 -3.32
CA ASP A 221 -3.64 19.87 -3.81
C ASP A 221 -3.02 18.46 -3.82
N GLU A 222 -1.87 18.31 -4.50
CA GLU A 222 -1.01 17.12 -4.45
C GLU A 222 -1.76 15.81 -4.72
N VAL A 223 -2.50 15.78 -5.83
CA VAL A 223 -3.26 14.59 -6.25
C VAL A 223 -2.31 13.60 -6.90
N SER A 224 -2.27 12.39 -6.36
CA SER A 224 -1.51 11.29 -6.96
C SER A 224 -2.33 10.01 -6.93
N ILE A 225 -2.02 9.13 -7.87
CA ILE A 225 -2.51 7.76 -7.82
C ILE A 225 -1.34 6.90 -7.35
N LEU A 226 -1.60 6.07 -6.35
CA LEU A 226 -0.66 5.08 -5.86
C LEU A 226 -1.13 3.69 -6.26
N TYR A 227 -0.29 2.97 -7.00
CA TYR A 227 -0.47 1.54 -7.23
C TYR A 227 0.32 0.76 -6.18
N THR A 228 -0.40 0.07 -5.31
CA THR A 228 0.16 -0.91 -4.39
C THR A 228 -0.24 -2.28 -4.91
N PRO A 229 0.63 -3.04 -5.60
CA PRO A 229 0.30 -4.38 -6.08
C PRO A 229 -0.38 -5.21 -4.98
N LEU A 230 -1.55 -5.80 -5.28
CA LEU A 230 -2.25 -6.60 -4.27
C LEU A 230 -1.37 -7.82 -3.99
N PRO A 231 -1.16 -8.20 -2.72
CA PRO A 231 -0.70 -9.54 -2.43
C PRO A 231 -1.78 -10.47 -2.99
N ARG A 232 -1.46 -11.24 -4.04
CA ARG A 232 -2.39 -12.23 -4.60
C ARG A 232 -2.81 -13.12 -3.43
N ARG A 233 -4.10 -13.07 -3.03
CA ARG A 233 -4.65 -14.03 -2.08
C ARG A 233 -4.37 -15.42 -2.64
N ALA A 234 -3.49 -16.19 -2.02
CA ALA A 234 -3.28 -17.57 -2.39
C ALA A 234 -4.15 -18.49 -1.51
N PRO A 235 -5.19 -19.12 -2.07
CA PRO A 235 -5.35 -20.56 -1.93
C PRO A 235 -4.59 -21.21 -3.10
N CYS A 236 -3.43 -21.81 -2.82
CA CYS A 236 -2.65 -22.65 -3.75
C CYS A 236 -1.95 -21.89 -4.93
N PRO A 237 -1.08 -22.59 -5.69
CA PRO A 237 0.30 -22.17 -6.02
C PRO A 237 0.38 -20.90 -6.89
N HIS A 238 1.38 -20.07 -6.59
CA HIS A 238 1.66 -18.82 -7.31
C HIS A 238 1.80 -19.03 -8.84
N PRO A 239 1.07 -18.26 -9.67
CA PRO A 239 1.33 -18.16 -11.12
C PRO A 239 2.56 -17.30 -11.46
N GLY A 240 3.23 -16.72 -10.45
CA GLY A 240 4.32 -15.76 -10.59
C GLY A 240 5.71 -16.35 -10.41
N GLY A 241 5.99 -17.57 -10.88
CA GLY A 241 7.35 -18.05 -11.19
C GLY A 241 8.47 -18.06 -10.14
N TYR A 242 8.26 -17.59 -8.90
CA TYR A 242 9.30 -17.54 -7.87
C TYR A 242 8.90 -18.28 -6.58
N THR A 243 9.91 -18.72 -5.82
CA THR A 243 9.77 -19.40 -4.53
C THR A 243 10.64 -18.73 -3.46
N TYR A 244 10.57 -19.16 -2.20
CA TYR A 244 11.43 -18.65 -1.14
C TYR A 244 12.39 -19.71 -0.62
N SER A 245 13.59 -19.26 -0.24
CA SER A 245 14.57 -20.03 0.54
C SER A 245 14.78 -19.38 1.89
N VAL A 246 14.80 -20.19 2.95
CA VAL A 246 15.08 -19.77 4.33
C VAL A 246 16.45 -20.28 4.72
N PHE A 247 17.22 -19.42 5.38
CA PHE A 247 18.55 -19.70 5.90
C PHE A 247 18.57 -19.46 7.40
N ARG A 248 19.31 -20.29 8.13
CA ARG A 248 19.66 -20.10 9.53
C ARG A 248 21.17 -20.16 9.68
N ASP A 249 21.75 -19.12 10.25
CA ASP A 249 23.20 -18.98 10.47
C ASP A 249 24.01 -19.21 9.17
N GLY A 250 23.47 -18.70 8.06
CA GLY A 250 24.05 -18.83 6.72
C GLY A 250 23.76 -20.16 6.00
N GLN A 251 23.26 -21.19 6.70
CA GLN A 251 22.89 -22.46 6.07
C GLN A 251 21.45 -22.44 5.56
N LYS A 252 21.22 -22.91 4.33
CA LYS A 252 19.86 -23.05 3.77
C LYS A 252 19.14 -24.20 4.49
N ILE A 253 18.02 -23.90 5.13
CA ILE A 253 17.20 -24.88 5.87
C ILE A 253 15.88 -25.21 5.17
N ALA A 254 15.43 -24.35 4.25
CA ALA A 254 14.26 -24.62 3.41
C ALA A 254 14.38 -23.92 2.05
N SER A 255 13.70 -24.46 1.05
CA SER A 255 13.64 -23.93 -0.33
C SER A 255 12.36 -24.35 -1.03
N GLY A 256 12.01 -23.67 -2.11
CA GLY A 256 10.80 -23.99 -2.88
C GLY A 256 9.52 -23.61 -2.13
N LEU A 257 9.63 -22.78 -1.09
CA LEU A 257 8.48 -22.36 -0.31
C LEU A 257 7.61 -21.45 -1.15
N SER A 258 6.30 -21.69 -1.09
CA SER A 258 5.28 -20.79 -1.64
C SER A 258 4.54 -20.01 -0.56
N ALA A 259 4.73 -20.38 0.71
CA ALA A 259 4.16 -19.69 1.86
C ALA A 259 4.98 -18.44 2.22
N LEU A 260 4.33 -17.46 2.84
CA LEU A 260 4.93 -16.24 3.40
C LEU A 260 5.32 -16.38 4.87
N ALA A 261 5.48 -17.63 5.29
CA ALA A 261 5.84 -18.00 6.63
C ALA A 261 6.67 -19.29 6.60
N TYR A 262 7.43 -19.51 7.65
CA TYR A 262 8.17 -20.75 7.86
C TYR A 262 8.33 -21.02 9.35
N ILE A 263 8.25 -22.29 9.74
CA ILE A 263 8.44 -22.72 11.13
C ILE A 263 9.70 -23.57 11.19
N ASP A 264 10.65 -23.16 12.03
CA ASP A 264 11.83 -23.94 12.35
C ASP A 264 11.67 -24.54 13.77
N THR A 265 11.77 -25.86 13.90
CA THR A 265 11.69 -26.56 15.20
C THR A 265 13.07 -27.03 15.64
N ASP A 266 13.20 -27.31 16.93
CA ASP A 266 14.44 -27.88 17.49
C ASP A 266 15.65 -26.96 17.29
N VAL A 267 15.41 -25.65 17.35
CA VAL A 267 16.39 -24.60 17.15
C VAL A 267 17.33 -24.52 18.37
N PRO A 268 18.65 -24.51 18.18
CA PRO A 268 19.61 -24.34 19.27
C PRO A 268 19.36 -23.07 20.07
N TYR A 269 19.61 -23.14 21.39
CA TYR A 269 19.54 -21.96 22.24
C TYR A 269 20.67 -20.98 21.94
N GLY A 270 20.37 -19.69 22.01
CA GLY A 270 21.29 -18.60 21.68
C GLY A 270 20.73 -17.67 20.62
N THR A 271 21.59 -16.78 20.13
CA THR A 271 21.23 -15.86 19.04
C THR A 271 21.39 -16.56 17.71
N GLN A 272 20.27 -16.68 16.98
CA GLN A 272 20.22 -17.24 15.64
C GLN A 272 19.97 -16.12 14.63
N VAL A 273 20.57 -16.23 13.44
CA VAL A 273 20.33 -15.31 12.32
C VAL A 273 19.51 -16.01 11.24
N TYR A 274 18.27 -15.59 11.06
CA TYR A 274 17.44 -16.08 9.97
C TYR A 274 17.48 -15.14 8.79
N CYS A 275 17.58 -15.68 7.58
CA CYS A 275 17.46 -14.90 6.36
C CYS A 275 16.47 -15.53 5.39
N VAL A 276 15.77 -14.69 4.63
CA VAL A 276 14.88 -15.13 3.56
C VAL A 276 15.35 -14.53 2.24
N GLN A 277 15.34 -15.37 1.21
CA GLN A 277 15.72 -15.04 -0.16
C GLN A 277 14.56 -15.39 -1.10
N VAL A 278 14.33 -14.55 -2.10
CA VAL A 278 13.39 -14.86 -3.18
C VAL A 278 14.15 -15.49 -4.33
N ASN A 279 13.64 -16.61 -4.83
CA ASN A 279 14.21 -17.41 -5.90
C ASN A 279 13.35 -17.23 -7.16
N TYR A 280 13.74 -16.31 -8.05
CA TYR A 280 13.09 -16.09 -9.35
C TYR A 280 13.60 -17.07 -10.40
N LEU A 281 12.87 -17.24 -11.51
CA LEU A 281 13.36 -18.04 -12.65
C LEU A 281 14.69 -17.50 -13.21
N GLN A 282 14.87 -16.18 -13.17
CA GLN A 282 16.00 -15.47 -13.77
C GLN A 282 17.17 -15.25 -12.81
N GLY A 283 16.99 -15.52 -11.51
CA GLY A 283 18.02 -15.34 -10.49
C GLY A 283 17.45 -15.14 -9.09
N ASP A 284 18.33 -15.03 -8.10
CA ASP A 284 17.92 -14.85 -6.72
C ASP A 284 18.02 -13.38 -6.28
N SER A 285 17.12 -12.96 -5.39
CA SER A 285 17.29 -11.70 -4.65
C SER A 285 18.49 -11.76 -3.71
N TYR A 286 18.90 -10.60 -3.18
CA TYR A 286 19.68 -10.58 -1.95
C TYR A 286 18.87 -11.10 -0.77
N LYS A 287 19.55 -11.47 0.32
CA LYS A 287 18.94 -12.02 1.53
C LYS A 287 18.52 -10.89 2.48
N VAL A 288 17.31 -10.96 3.00
CA VAL A 288 16.88 -10.11 4.13
C VAL A 288 16.97 -10.93 5.41
N CYS A 289 17.64 -10.40 6.42
CA CYS A 289 18.00 -11.14 7.63
C CYS A 289 17.42 -10.52 8.91
N LYS A 290 17.13 -11.37 9.89
CA LYS A 290 16.62 -11.02 11.22
C LYS A 290 17.33 -11.85 12.30
N ASN A 291 17.83 -11.17 13.32
CA ASN A 291 18.37 -11.81 14.52
C ASN A 291 17.23 -12.15 15.47
N ILE A 292 17.25 -13.34 16.06
CA ILE A 292 16.32 -13.78 17.09
C ILE A 292 17.08 -14.50 18.20
N VAL A 293 16.72 -14.22 19.46
CA VAL A 293 17.27 -14.91 20.62
C VAL A 293 16.33 -16.05 20.99
N VAL A 294 16.81 -17.28 20.84
CA VAL A 294 16.13 -18.49 21.28
C VAL A 294 16.57 -18.76 22.71
N ALA A 295 15.75 -18.33 23.66
CA ALA A 295 16.05 -18.52 25.07
C ALA A 295 15.86 -19.98 25.46
N ASN A 296 16.76 -20.49 26.31
CA ASN A 296 16.46 -21.68 27.11
C ASN A 296 15.46 -21.30 28.20
N SER A 297 14.23 -20.99 27.79
CA SER A 297 13.10 -21.07 28.69
C SER A 297 12.96 -22.54 29.01
N ALA A 298 13.21 -22.93 30.26
CA ALA A 298 12.87 -24.27 30.72
C ALA A 298 11.45 -24.56 30.22
N ASN A 299 11.33 -25.53 29.30
CA ASN A 299 10.07 -26.18 29.07
C ASN A 299 9.49 -26.47 30.45
N ILE A 300 8.27 -26.00 30.74
CA ILE A 300 7.55 -26.45 31.92
C ILE A 300 7.18 -27.91 31.65
N TYR A 301 8.19 -28.80 31.71
CA TYR A 301 8.05 -30.23 31.69
C TYR A 301 7.82 -30.65 33.13
N GLY A 302 6.55 -30.87 33.45
CA GLY A 302 6.12 -31.50 34.70
C GLY A 302 5.05 -30.69 35.43
N ALA A 303 3.83 -31.24 35.42
CA ALA A 303 2.61 -30.81 36.11
C ALA A 303 1.82 -29.65 35.46
N ASP A 304 0.65 -30.04 34.90
CA ASP A 304 -0.49 -29.23 34.45
C ASP A 304 -0.25 -28.23 33.32
N LYS A 305 -0.05 -28.75 32.09
CA LYS A 305 -0.33 -27.94 30.89
C LYS A 305 -1.79 -27.47 30.97
N PRO A 306 -2.10 -26.16 30.78
CA PRO A 306 -3.47 -25.64 30.89
C PRO A 306 -4.33 -26.00 29.66
N PHE A 307 -3.94 -27.05 28.95
CA PHE A 307 -4.57 -27.56 27.75
C PHE A 307 -4.39 -29.08 27.63
N ALA A 308 -5.37 -29.74 27.03
CA ALA A 308 -5.31 -31.11 26.57
C ALA A 308 -5.07 -31.13 25.06
N LEU A 309 -4.18 -32.00 24.59
CA LEU A 309 -3.91 -32.23 23.18
C LEU A 309 -3.92 -33.72 22.91
N THR A 310 -4.76 -34.17 21.98
CA THR A 310 -4.88 -35.58 21.59
C THR A 310 -5.04 -35.70 20.07
N VAL A 311 -4.59 -36.82 19.53
CA VAL A 311 -4.82 -37.19 18.13
C VAL A 311 -5.69 -38.43 18.11
N VAL A 312 -6.88 -38.32 17.52
CA VAL A 312 -7.85 -39.43 17.38
C VAL A 312 -7.99 -39.77 15.90
N GLY A 313 -7.36 -40.85 15.48
CA GLY A 313 -7.19 -41.16 14.05
C GLY A 313 -6.41 -40.04 13.36
N LYS A 314 -6.97 -39.44 12.31
CA LYS A 314 -6.39 -38.25 11.66
C LYS A 314 -6.93 -36.92 12.20
N THR A 315 -7.59 -36.93 13.35
CA THR A 315 -8.19 -35.72 13.92
C THR A 315 -7.35 -35.20 15.07
N ILE A 316 -6.83 -33.99 14.94
CA ILE A 316 -6.19 -33.24 16.02
C ILE A 316 -7.29 -32.63 16.88
N VAL A 317 -7.27 -32.91 18.18
CA VAL A 317 -8.21 -32.36 19.16
C VAL A 317 -7.41 -31.67 20.26
N ALA A 318 -7.60 -30.37 20.39
CA ALA A 318 -7.01 -29.56 21.45
C ALA A 318 -8.10 -28.87 22.26
N SER A 319 -7.89 -28.72 23.57
CA SER A 319 -8.74 -27.93 24.45
C SER A 319 -7.88 -27.17 25.44
N ALA A 320 -8.14 -25.89 25.63
CA ALA A 320 -7.41 -25.00 26.54
C ALA A 320 -8.42 -24.22 27.40
N ILE A 321 -8.06 -23.90 28.64
CA ILE A 321 -8.92 -23.12 29.53
C ILE A 321 -8.74 -21.63 29.21
N LYS A 322 -9.76 -20.99 28.60
CA LYS A 322 -9.71 -19.56 28.20
C LYS A 322 -8.51 -19.26 27.29
N GLY A 323 -8.30 -20.13 26.30
CA GLY A 323 -7.12 -20.14 25.46
C GLY A 323 -7.40 -19.91 23.98
N GLU A 324 -6.45 -19.30 23.29
CA GLU A 324 -6.45 -19.22 21.82
C GLU A 324 -5.59 -20.33 21.26
N ILE A 325 -6.13 -21.11 20.32
CA ILE A 325 -5.50 -22.28 19.72
C ILE A 325 -5.35 -22.02 18.24
N THR A 326 -4.12 -22.13 17.74
CA THR A 326 -3.80 -21.91 16.32
C THR A 326 -2.98 -23.09 15.82
N LEU A 327 -3.41 -23.69 14.72
CA LEU A 327 -2.77 -24.85 14.10
C LEU A 327 -2.17 -24.44 12.77
N TYR A 328 -0.91 -24.78 12.59
CA TYR A 328 -0.13 -24.55 11.38
C TYR A 328 0.34 -25.89 10.81
N ASP A 329 0.52 -25.97 9.50
CA ASP A 329 1.32 -27.04 8.91
C ASP A 329 2.82 -26.72 9.02
N ILE A 330 3.69 -27.66 8.62
CA ILE A 330 5.14 -27.44 8.65
C ILE A 330 5.65 -26.30 7.79
N HIS A 331 4.88 -25.86 6.80
CA HIS A 331 5.25 -24.75 5.94
C HIS A 331 4.79 -23.41 6.54
N GLY A 332 4.36 -23.40 7.80
CA GLY A 332 3.90 -22.20 8.50
C GLY A 332 2.52 -21.73 8.05
N ARG A 333 1.77 -22.51 7.25
CA ARG A 333 0.44 -22.11 6.80
C ARG A 333 -0.58 -22.37 7.91
N LEU A 334 -1.34 -21.33 8.26
CA LEU A 334 -2.48 -21.46 9.16
C LEU A 334 -3.50 -22.45 8.57
N THR A 335 -3.72 -23.56 9.26
CA THR A 335 -4.64 -24.62 8.82
C THR A 335 -5.96 -24.57 9.58
N ALA A 336 -5.92 -24.20 10.86
CA ALA A 336 -7.13 -23.98 11.65
C ALA A 336 -6.86 -23.10 12.87
N CYS A 337 -7.91 -22.50 13.44
CA CYS A 337 -7.86 -21.84 14.73
C CYS A 337 -9.15 -22.07 15.51
N GLY A 338 -9.08 -21.89 16.83
CA GLY A 338 -10.20 -22.05 17.73
C GLY A 338 -9.97 -21.33 19.06
N ARG A 339 -11.07 -21.03 19.76
CA ARG A 339 -11.03 -20.54 21.14
C ARG A 339 -11.50 -21.66 22.05
N ASP A 340 -10.74 -21.94 23.10
CA ASP A 340 -10.93 -22.98 24.12
C ASP A 340 -10.93 -24.43 23.62
N THR A 341 -11.33 -24.69 22.38
CA THR A 341 -11.28 -25.99 21.74
C THR A 341 -10.95 -25.85 20.25
N LEU A 342 -10.27 -26.86 19.72
CA LEU A 342 -9.99 -27.04 18.30
C LEU A 342 -10.16 -28.51 17.96
N ARG A 343 -10.89 -28.80 16.87
CA ARG A 343 -10.99 -30.14 16.28
C ARG A 343 -10.76 -30.04 14.79
N TYR A 344 -9.66 -30.60 14.31
CA TYR A 344 -9.22 -30.49 12.92
C TYR A 344 -8.89 -31.86 12.33
N LYS A 345 -9.51 -32.20 11.20
CA LYS A 345 -9.20 -33.43 10.46
C LYS A 345 -8.02 -33.14 9.53
N ALA A 346 -6.86 -33.67 9.90
CA ALA A 346 -5.58 -33.46 9.23
C ALA A 346 -5.30 -34.49 8.13
N GLU A 347 -4.42 -34.12 7.22
CA GLU A 347 -3.78 -35.04 6.29
C GLU A 347 -2.51 -35.62 6.93
N ASN A 348 -1.88 -36.58 6.26
CA ASN A 348 -0.63 -37.15 6.75
C ASN A 348 0.47 -36.09 6.68
N GLY A 349 1.27 -36.00 7.74
CA GLY A 349 2.34 -35.02 7.82
C GLY A 349 2.58 -34.53 9.23
N PHE A 350 3.24 -33.37 9.31
CA PHE A 350 3.55 -32.72 10.58
C PHE A 350 2.78 -31.41 10.68
N TYR A 351 2.37 -31.08 11.90
CA TYR A 351 1.68 -29.85 12.24
C TYR A 351 2.32 -29.25 13.48
N LEU A 352 2.20 -27.94 13.63
CA LEU A 352 2.55 -27.24 14.84
C LEU A 352 1.29 -26.58 15.41
N ILE A 353 1.04 -26.78 16.70
CA ILE A 353 -0.03 -26.09 17.40
C ILE A 353 0.57 -25.04 18.33
N LYS A 354 0.09 -23.80 18.23
CA LYS A 354 0.35 -22.67 19.14
C LYS A 354 -0.87 -22.50 20.03
N ILE A 355 -0.68 -22.55 21.34
CA ILE A 355 -1.75 -22.41 22.33
C ILE A 355 -1.37 -21.29 23.26
N GLN A 356 -2.19 -20.24 23.35
CA GLN A 356 -1.99 -19.12 24.24
C GLN A 356 -2.99 -19.18 25.39
N VAL A 357 -2.50 -19.29 26.63
CA VAL A 357 -3.32 -19.26 27.84
C VAL A 357 -2.74 -18.26 28.82
N ASN A 358 -3.57 -17.32 29.30
CA ASN A 358 -3.16 -16.28 30.27
C ASN A 358 -1.87 -15.53 29.87
N GLY A 359 -1.70 -15.24 28.58
CA GLY A 359 -0.52 -14.56 28.03
C GLY A 359 0.73 -15.43 27.88
N THR A 360 0.69 -16.69 28.32
CA THR A 360 1.76 -17.68 28.09
C THR A 360 1.49 -18.44 26.80
N VAL A 361 2.50 -18.56 25.95
CA VAL A 361 2.42 -19.28 24.68
C VAL A 361 3.10 -20.63 24.80
N TYR A 362 2.40 -21.68 24.38
CA TYR A 362 2.87 -23.06 24.29
C TYR A 362 2.88 -23.50 22.83
N THR A 363 3.88 -24.30 22.45
CA THR A 363 3.97 -24.87 21.11
C THR A 363 4.21 -26.38 21.19
N GLU A 364 3.51 -27.16 20.36
CA GLU A 364 3.72 -28.61 20.25
C GLU A 364 3.80 -29.02 18.78
N LYS A 365 4.71 -29.95 18.46
CA LYS A 365 4.80 -30.60 17.15
C LYS A 365 3.97 -31.88 17.15
N ILE A 366 3.11 -32.03 16.16
CA ILE A 366 2.18 -33.15 16.02
C ILE A 366 2.50 -33.89 14.73
N GLN A 367 2.64 -35.22 14.80
CA GLN A 367 2.76 -36.07 13.63
C GLN A 367 1.44 -36.82 13.39
N ILE A 368 0.93 -36.77 12.16
CA ILE A 368 -0.27 -37.48 11.71
C ILE A 368 0.15 -38.55 10.70
N GLN A 369 -0.27 -39.79 10.95
CA GLN A 369 0.05 -40.98 10.14
C GLN A 369 -1.18 -41.53 9.41
#